data_AF-A0A7S1A647-F1
#
_entry.id   AF-A0A7S1A647-F1
#
_cell.length_a   1.000
_cell.length_b   1.000
_cell.length_c   1.000
_cell.angle_alpha   90.00
_cell.angle_beta   90.00
_cell.angle_gamma   90.00
#
_symmetry.space_group_name_H-M   'P 1'
#
loop_
_entity.id
_entity.type
_entity.pdbx_description
1 polymer ?
#
loop_
_entity_poly.entity_id
_entity_poly.type
_entity_poly.pdbx_seq_one_letter_code
_entity_poly.pdbx_strand_id
1 'polypeptide(L)'
;RTVQPITGVSCSVSEADQLRQRLVESLWLDACEEHGIRARVLSGTGAPKRLFKLQQRLGTMELSLLADECERHGLPFDSLERVAVVALIVDVLFCSELPNDELFRECQRRGISTDVDQEQNTRQILCARLRKSQVSIRGRSSKMPQAPTGMLELVDGMSEGVLRLRCQELGLPVDGVRRAELLDHLKAS
;
A
#
# COMPACT_ATOMS: atom_id res chain seq x y z
N ARG A 1 47.58 -35.48 -0.94
CA ARG A 1 46.56 -35.50 -2.00
C ARG A 1 45.37 -34.69 -1.50
N THR A 2 45.28 -33.44 -1.92
CA THR A 2 44.20 -32.51 -1.55
C THR A 2 43.07 -32.67 -2.57
N VAL A 3 41.92 -33.16 -2.10
CA VAL A 3 40.71 -33.32 -2.91
C VAL A 3 40.03 -31.95 -3.02
N GLN A 4 39.90 -31.41 -4.23
CA GLN A 4 39.13 -30.18 -4.44
C GLN A 4 37.63 -30.51 -4.55
N PRO A 5 36.75 -29.76 -3.87
CA PRO A 5 35.32 -29.95 -3.98
C PRO A 5 34.83 -29.44 -5.34
N ILE A 6 34.13 -30.31 -6.07
CA ILE A 6 33.44 -29.98 -7.31
C ILE A 6 32.24 -29.11 -6.93
N THR A 7 32.40 -27.80 -7.04
CA THR A 7 31.32 -26.83 -6.90
C THR A 7 30.75 -26.50 -8.28
N GLY A 8 29.43 -26.60 -8.44
CA GLY A 8 28.73 -25.95 -9.55
C GLY A 8 27.67 -26.78 -10.26
N VAL A 9 26.61 -27.17 -9.56
CA VAL A 9 25.33 -27.44 -10.24
C VAL A 9 24.62 -26.10 -10.36
N SER A 10 24.76 -25.44 -11.50
CA SER A 10 23.93 -24.29 -11.85
C SER A 10 22.57 -24.80 -12.30
N CYS A 11 21.56 -24.76 -11.42
CA CYS A 11 20.17 -24.88 -11.84
C CYS A 11 19.82 -23.66 -12.70
N SER A 12 19.79 -23.83 -14.03
CA SER A 12 19.16 -22.84 -14.91
C SER A 12 17.66 -22.83 -14.62
N VAL A 13 17.18 -21.75 -13.98
CA VAL A 13 15.74 -21.50 -13.79
C VAL A 13 15.09 -21.48 -15.17
N SER A 14 14.07 -22.32 -15.35
CA SER A 14 13.34 -22.41 -16.62
C SER A 14 12.77 -21.03 -17.01
N GLU A 15 12.76 -20.72 -18.30
CA GLU A 15 12.13 -19.50 -18.83
C GLU A 15 10.67 -19.38 -18.37
N ALA A 16 9.96 -20.52 -18.27
CA ALA A 16 8.60 -20.58 -17.76
C ALA A 16 8.48 -20.10 -16.30
N ASP A 17 9.46 -20.42 -15.45
CA ASP A 17 9.47 -19.99 -14.05
C ASP A 17 9.75 -18.49 -13.93
N GLN A 18 10.63 -17.95 -14.77
CA GLN A 18 10.90 -16.52 -14.83
C GLN A 18 9.66 -15.72 -15.26
N LEU A 19 8.94 -16.19 -16.27
CA LEU A 19 7.69 -15.57 -16.72
C LEU A 19 6.60 -15.63 -15.64
N ARG A 20 6.46 -16.77 -14.95
CA ARG A 20 5.55 -16.89 -13.81
C ARG A 20 5.89 -15.91 -12.70
N GLN A 21 7.17 -15.80 -12.34
CA GLN A 21 7.62 -14.88 -11.30
C GLN A 21 7.30 -13.42 -11.67
N ARG A 22 7.57 -13.00 -12.92
CA ARG A 22 7.25 -11.65 -13.41
C ARG A 22 5.74 -11.37 -13.42
N LEU A 23 4.93 -12.36 -13.80
CA LEU A 23 3.47 -12.21 -13.77
C LEU A 23 2.96 -12.03 -12.34
N VAL A 24 3.42 -12.87 -11.40
CA VAL A 24 3.06 -12.77 -9.98
C VAL A 24 3.49 -11.43 -9.41
N GLU A 25 4.69 -10.96 -9.74
CA GLU A 25 5.17 -9.65 -9.32
C GLU A 25 4.32 -8.51 -9.89
N SER A 26 3.98 -8.55 -11.18
CA SER A 26 3.11 -7.54 -11.80
C SER A 26 1.74 -7.48 -11.14
N LEU A 27 1.07 -8.64 -10.99
CA LEU A 27 -0.25 -8.71 -10.34
C LEU A 27 -0.21 -8.18 -8.91
N TRP A 28 0.89 -8.45 -8.21
CA TRP A 28 1.07 -7.99 -6.85
C TRP A 28 1.33 -6.47 -6.77
N LEU A 29 2.05 -5.89 -7.75
CA LEU A 29 2.21 -4.43 -7.89
C LEU A 29 0.86 -3.76 -8.18
N ASP A 30 0.06 -4.34 -9.08
CA ASP A 30 -1.27 -3.82 -9.45
C ASP A 30 -2.19 -3.80 -8.22
N ALA A 31 -2.24 -4.88 -7.44
CA ALA A 31 -3.01 -4.94 -6.20
C ALA A 31 -2.60 -3.86 -5.18
N CYS A 32 -1.32 -3.50 -5.13
CA CYS A 32 -0.87 -2.40 -4.25
C CYS A 32 -1.32 -1.03 -4.75
N GLU A 33 -1.31 -0.82 -6.07
CA GLU A 33 -1.76 0.43 -6.68
C GLU A 33 -3.27 0.64 -6.48
N GLU A 34 -4.06 -0.43 -6.52
CA GLU A 34 -5.49 -0.39 -6.16
C GLU A 34 -5.73 0.06 -4.71
N HIS A 35 -4.79 -0.21 -3.81
CA HIS A 35 -4.83 0.24 -2.40
C HIS A 35 -4.20 1.61 -2.18
N GLY A 36 -3.85 2.33 -3.25
CA GLY A 36 -3.28 3.66 -3.23
C GLY A 36 -1.76 3.70 -3.03
N ILE A 37 -1.07 2.55 -3.02
CA ILE A 37 0.39 2.49 -2.93
C ILE A 37 0.97 2.47 -4.35
N ARG A 38 1.73 3.50 -4.74
CA ARG A 38 2.40 3.56 -6.06
C ARG A 38 3.57 2.58 -6.15
N ALA A 39 3.25 1.29 -6.24
CA ALA A 39 4.19 0.20 -6.09
C ALA A 39 5.24 0.15 -7.21
N ARG A 40 4.88 0.55 -8.44
CA ARG A 40 5.82 0.58 -9.57
C ARG A 40 6.98 1.54 -9.34
N VAL A 41 6.75 2.67 -8.66
CA VAL A 41 7.80 3.66 -8.29
C VAL A 41 8.81 3.07 -7.31
N LEU A 42 8.40 2.06 -6.54
CA LEU A 42 9.19 1.43 -5.49
C LEU A 42 9.63 0.01 -5.86
N SER A 43 9.50 -0.39 -7.14
CA SER A 43 9.61 -1.79 -7.59
C SER A 43 11.00 -2.43 -7.38
N GLY A 44 12.03 -1.68 -6.97
CA GLY A 44 13.35 -2.20 -6.63
C GLY A 44 13.67 -2.39 -5.14
N THR A 45 12.82 -1.94 -4.21
CA THR A 45 13.19 -1.81 -2.78
C THR A 45 12.52 -2.82 -1.85
N GLY A 46 11.59 -3.63 -2.38
CA GLY A 46 10.68 -4.47 -1.57
C GLY A 46 9.76 -3.67 -0.64
N ALA A 47 9.82 -2.33 -0.67
CA ALA A 47 9.00 -1.44 0.16
C ALA A 47 7.50 -1.61 -0.09
N PRO A 48 7.01 -1.83 -1.32
CA PRO A 48 5.59 -2.01 -1.55
C PRO A 48 5.00 -3.14 -0.69
N LYS A 49 5.69 -4.29 -0.62
CA LYS A 49 5.24 -5.46 0.17
C LYS A 49 5.13 -5.13 1.65
N ARG A 50 6.06 -4.33 2.16
CA ARG A 50 6.06 -3.88 3.56
C ARG A 50 4.92 -2.89 3.81
N LEU A 51 4.74 -1.91 2.93
CA LEU A 51 3.69 -0.89 3.04
C LEU A 51 2.29 -1.51 2.98
N PHE A 52 2.07 -2.47 2.07
CA PHE A 52 0.78 -3.16 1.94
C PHE A 52 0.43 -3.95 3.20
N LYS A 53 1.36 -4.78 3.70
CA LYS A 53 1.18 -5.52 4.96
C LYS A 53 0.97 -4.58 6.14
N LEU A 54 1.68 -3.46 6.15
CA LEU A 54 1.52 -2.46 7.19
C LEU A 54 0.15 -1.79 7.14
N GLN A 55 -0.34 -1.42 5.96
CA GLN A 55 -1.67 -0.86 5.78
C GLN A 55 -2.76 -1.82 6.30
N GLN A 56 -2.66 -3.11 5.97
CA GLN A 56 -3.56 -4.15 6.51
C GLN A 56 -3.49 -4.20 8.03
N ARG A 57 -2.28 -4.26 8.60
CA ARG A 57 -2.07 -4.29 10.06
C ARG A 57 -2.68 -3.06 10.74
N LEU A 58 -2.42 -1.86 10.21
CA LEU A 58 -2.95 -0.61 10.74
C LEU A 58 -4.48 -0.56 10.66
N GLY A 59 -5.09 -1.10 9.59
CA GLY A 59 -6.55 -1.17 9.46
C GLY A 59 -7.23 -2.00 10.56
N THR A 60 -6.52 -3.02 11.07
CA THR A 60 -7.00 -3.91 12.14
C THR A 60 -6.63 -3.46 13.56
N MET A 61 -5.72 -2.48 13.70
CA MET A 61 -5.28 -2.01 15.01
C MET A 61 -6.40 -1.27 15.77
N GLU A 62 -6.33 -1.36 17.10
CA GLU A 62 -7.16 -0.55 17.97
C GLU A 62 -6.83 0.94 17.81
N LEU A 63 -7.81 1.80 18.06
CA LEU A 63 -7.66 3.24 17.87
C LEU A 63 -6.58 3.86 18.76
N SER A 64 -6.39 3.36 19.98
CA SER A 64 -5.32 3.78 20.89
C SER A 64 -3.95 3.52 20.28
N LEU A 65 -3.71 2.33 19.75
CA LEU A 65 -2.45 1.96 19.11
C LEU A 65 -2.20 2.75 17.82
N LEU A 66 -3.26 3.09 17.09
CA LEU A 66 -3.16 3.98 15.93
C LEU A 66 -2.77 5.41 16.34
N ALA A 67 -3.24 5.89 17.49
CA ALA A 67 -2.83 7.18 18.04
C ALA A 67 -1.34 7.18 18.37
N ASP A 68 -0.85 6.13 19.03
CA ASP A 68 0.58 5.96 19.34
C ASP A 68 1.45 5.89 18.07
N GLU A 69 0.94 5.24 17.01
CA GLU A 69 1.62 5.19 15.72
C GLU A 69 1.67 6.59 15.07
N CYS A 70 0.56 7.32 15.08
CA CYS A 70 0.51 8.71 14.61
C CYS A 70 1.54 9.59 15.33
N GLU A 71 1.57 9.54 16.66
CA GLU A 71 2.50 10.30 17.48
C GLU A 71 3.95 9.99 17.10
N ARG A 72 4.28 8.71 16.92
CA ARG A 72 5.63 8.26 16.53
C ARG A 72 6.09 8.84 15.19
N HIS A 73 5.16 9.09 14.26
CA HIS A 73 5.45 9.70 12.96
C HIS A 73 5.29 11.23 12.96
N GLY A 74 4.96 11.83 14.10
CA GLY A 74 4.73 13.28 14.23
C GLY A 74 3.46 13.73 13.51
N LEU A 75 2.43 12.88 13.49
CA LEU A 75 1.17 13.11 12.81
C LEU A 75 0.04 13.39 13.80
N PRO A 76 -0.89 14.30 13.48
CA PRO A 76 -2.08 14.52 14.30
C PRO A 76 -3.00 13.30 14.22
N PHE A 77 -3.59 12.94 15.36
CA PHE A 77 -4.61 11.89 15.43
C PHE A 77 -6.03 12.46 15.60
N ASP A 78 -6.14 13.70 16.08
CA ASP A 78 -7.42 14.28 16.50
C ASP A 78 -8.43 14.39 15.35
N SER A 79 -9.67 13.95 15.61
CA SER A 79 -10.85 14.09 14.73
C SER A 79 -10.79 13.39 13.37
N LEU A 80 -9.78 12.55 13.12
CA LEU A 80 -9.69 11.78 11.88
C LEU A 80 -10.39 10.43 12.00
N GLU A 81 -11.13 10.06 10.96
CA GLU A 81 -11.62 8.69 10.81
C GLU A 81 -10.45 7.70 10.68
N ARG A 82 -10.63 6.46 11.15
CA ARG A 82 -9.60 5.41 11.09
C ARG A 82 -8.97 5.29 9.70
N VAL A 83 -9.79 5.23 8.65
CA VAL A 83 -9.32 5.10 7.26
C VAL A 83 -8.41 6.27 6.88
N ALA A 84 -8.78 7.48 7.31
CA ALA A 84 -8.01 8.69 7.04
C ALA A 84 -6.67 8.69 7.80
N VAL A 85 -6.64 8.18 9.04
CA VAL A 85 -5.42 8.00 9.84
C VAL A 85 -4.47 7.00 9.18
N VAL A 86 -4.98 5.82 8.82
CA VAL A 86 -4.19 4.76 8.18
C VAL A 86 -3.58 5.28 6.88
N ALA A 87 -4.38 5.96 6.04
CA ALA A 87 -3.89 6.54 4.80
C ALA A 87 -2.77 7.58 5.03
N LEU A 88 -2.86 8.38 6.10
CA LEU A 88 -1.85 9.37 6.46
C LEU A 88 -0.52 8.70 6.86
N ILE A 89 -0.58 7.69 7.73
CA ILE A 89 0.62 6.95 8.16
C ILE A 89 1.28 6.27 6.95
N VAL A 90 0.48 5.61 6.10
CA VAL A 90 0.98 4.94 4.90
C VAL A 90 1.62 5.93 3.92
N ASP A 91 1.01 7.10 3.69
CA ASP A 91 1.57 8.12 2.79
C ASP A 91 2.90 8.68 3.31
N VAL A 92 3.03 8.91 4.62
CA VAL A 92 4.29 9.35 5.23
C VAL A 92 5.40 8.29 5.07
N LEU A 93 5.07 7.02 5.30
CA LEU A 93 6.02 5.94 5.16
C LEU A 93 6.38 5.69 3.70
N PHE A 94 5.42 5.79 2.80
CA PHE A 94 5.65 5.76 1.37
C PHE A 94 6.67 6.82 0.96
N CYS A 95 6.50 8.09 1.38
CA CYS A 95 7.46 9.15 1.11
C CYS A 95 8.85 8.82 1.67
N SER A 96 8.93 8.18 2.84
CA SER A 96 10.20 7.78 3.45
C SER A 96 10.91 6.61 2.76
N GLU A 97 10.23 5.93 1.82
CA GLU A 97 10.76 4.81 1.03
C GLU A 97 11.06 5.20 -0.42
N LEU A 98 10.61 6.38 -0.88
CA LEU A 98 10.88 6.88 -2.23
C LEU A 98 12.39 7.05 -2.49
N PRO A 99 12.92 6.69 -3.67
CA PRO A 99 14.22 7.15 -4.13
C PRO A 99 14.34 8.68 -4.08
N ASN A 100 15.54 9.23 -3.99
CA ASN A 100 15.72 10.67 -3.81
C ASN A 100 15.11 11.48 -4.98
N ASP A 101 15.34 11.06 -6.22
CA ASP A 101 14.78 11.72 -7.42
C ASP A 101 13.25 11.70 -7.42
N GLU A 102 12.63 10.58 -7.04
CA GLU A 102 11.18 10.49 -6.89
C GLU A 102 10.65 11.32 -5.73
N LEU A 103 11.39 11.40 -4.62
CA LEU A 103 11.05 12.25 -3.48
C LEU A 103 11.06 13.73 -3.88
N PHE A 104 12.02 14.17 -4.69
CA PHE A 104 12.04 15.52 -5.26
C PHE A 104 10.80 15.79 -6.12
N ARG A 105 10.46 14.88 -7.03
CA ARG A 105 9.26 14.98 -7.87
C ARG A 105 7.99 14.98 -7.02
N GLU A 106 7.96 14.21 -5.93
CA GLU A 106 6.86 14.19 -4.97
C GLU A 106 6.66 15.54 -4.31
N CYS A 107 7.73 16.14 -3.78
CA CYS A 107 7.69 17.46 -3.19
C CYS A 107 7.17 18.51 -4.19
N GLN A 108 7.70 18.51 -5.41
CA GLN A 108 7.26 19.43 -6.47
C GLN A 108 5.78 19.27 -6.80
N ARG A 109 5.30 18.02 -6.96
CA ARG A 109 3.88 17.76 -7.25
C ARG A 109 2.94 18.25 -6.14
N ARG A 110 3.42 18.26 -4.89
CA ARG A 110 2.67 18.78 -3.74
C ARG A 110 2.91 20.27 -3.48
N GLY A 111 3.64 20.97 -4.35
CA GLY A 111 3.95 22.40 -4.20
C GLY A 111 4.89 22.71 -3.03
N ILE A 112 5.69 21.74 -2.61
CA ILE A 112 6.66 21.88 -1.51
C ILE A 112 7.99 22.32 -2.09
N SER A 113 8.58 23.39 -1.53
CA SER A 113 9.90 23.85 -1.94
C SER A 113 10.94 22.73 -1.79
N THR A 114 11.67 22.46 -2.86
CA THR A 114 12.82 21.56 -2.91
C THR A 114 14.15 22.30 -2.84
N ASP A 115 14.12 23.59 -2.49
CA ASP A 115 15.33 24.35 -2.25
C ASP A 115 15.93 23.88 -0.93
N VAL A 116 16.95 23.04 -1.04
CA VAL A 116 17.73 22.47 0.04
C VAL A 116 19.17 22.64 -0.40
N ASP A 117 19.88 23.54 0.27
CA ASP A 117 21.32 23.69 0.13
C ASP A 117 21.96 22.30 0.32
N GLN A 118 22.90 21.94 -0.55
CA GLN A 118 23.45 20.60 -0.77
C GLN A 118 23.97 19.89 0.50
N GLU A 119 23.07 19.41 1.34
CA GLU A 119 23.41 18.76 2.61
C GLU A 119 23.15 17.26 2.57
N GLN A 120 23.99 16.53 3.30
CA GLN A 120 23.81 15.13 3.71
C GLN A 120 22.39 14.82 4.25
N ASN A 121 21.64 15.83 4.68
CA ASN A 121 20.30 15.72 5.27
C ASN A 121 19.14 16.03 4.32
N THR A 122 19.39 16.25 3.02
CA THR A 122 18.38 16.59 2.01
C THR A 122 17.13 15.70 2.11
N ARG A 123 17.31 14.38 2.19
CA ARG A 123 16.21 13.41 2.32
C ARG A 123 15.35 13.66 3.56
N GLN A 124 15.98 13.84 4.72
CA GLN A 124 15.26 14.03 5.99
C GLN A 124 14.46 15.33 5.97
N ILE A 125 15.04 16.40 5.41
CA ILE A 125 14.40 17.70 5.27
C ILE A 125 13.17 17.59 4.36
N LEU A 126 13.30 16.95 3.19
CA LEU A 126 12.18 16.77 2.26
C LEU A 126 11.06 15.91 2.86
N CYS A 127 11.39 14.79 3.52
CA CYS A 127 10.43 13.96 4.24
C CYS A 127 9.71 14.76 5.35
N ALA A 128 10.44 15.57 6.13
CA ALA A 128 9.85 16.40 7.16
C ALA A 128 8.92 17.49 6.58
N ARG A 129 9.29 18.13 5.47
CA ARG A 129 8.43 19.09 4.76
C ARG A 129 7.16 18.41 4.24
N LEU A 130 7.27 17.20 3.69
CA LEU A 130 6.12 16.39 3.25
C LEU A 130 5.17 16.09 4.41
N ARG A 131 5.68 15.61 5.54
CA ARG A 131 4.86 15.37 6.75
C ARG A 131 4.10 16.62 7.18
N LYS A 132 4.79 17.77 7.28
CA LYS A 132 4.16 19.06 7.66
C LYS A 132 3.07 19.49 6.68
N SER A 133 3.27 19.27 5.37
CA SER A 133 2.27 19.63 4.36
C SER A 133 0.96 18.84 4.50
N GLN A 134 1.04 17.57 4.88
CA GLN A 134 -0.14 16.71 5.03
C GLN A 134 -1.06 17.16 6.17
N VAL A 135 -0.47 17.67 7.25
CA VAL A 135 -1.21 18.25 8.39
C VAL A 135 -1.97 19.51 7.96
N SER A 136 -1.34 20.35 7.14
CA SER A 136 -1.91 21.64 6.71
C SER A 136 -3.07 21.49 5.72
N ILE A 137 -2.97 20.56 4.76
CA ILE A 137 -3.98 20.38 3.71
C ILE A 137 -5.32 19.87 4.27
N ARG A 138 -5.28 19.02 5.31
CA ARG A 138 -6.49 18.44 5.90
C ARG A 138 -7.25 19.38 6.83
N GLY A 139 -6.57 20.34 7.45
CA GLY A 139 -7.24 21.36 8.27
C GLY A 139 -8.09 22.36 7.47
N ARG A 140 -7.92 22.41 6.14
CA ARG A 140 -8.60 23.40 5.27
C ARG A 140 -9.60 22.82 4.28
N SER A 141 -9.60 21.50 4.06
CA SER A 141 -10.46 20.87 3.06
C SER A 141 -11.51 19.97 3.72
N SER A 142 -12.65 20.55 4.07
CA SER A 142 -13.87 19.82 4.49
C SER A 142 -14.56 19.04 3.36
N LYS A 143 -13.90 18.93 2.19
CA LYS A 143 -14.28 18.03 1.10
C LYS A 143 -13.10 17.13 0.80
N MET A 144 -12.95 16.08 1.60
CA MET A 144 -12.11 14.95 1.18
C MET A 144 -12.71 14.41 -0.13
N PRO A 145 -11.92 14.07 -1.16
CA PRO A 145 -12.39 13.14 -2.17
C PRO A 145 -12.85 11.91 -1.39
N GLN A 146 -14.14 11.59 -1.46
CA GLN A 146 -14.68 10.41 -0.82
C GLN A 146 -13.73 9.26 -1.14
N ALA A 147 -13.28 8.54 -0.09
CA ALA A 147 -12.65 7.25 -0.31
C ALA A 147 -13.50 6.53 -1.36
N PRO A 148 -12.91 5.96 -2.42
CA PRO A 148 -13.68 5.38 -3.50
C PRO A 148 -14.73 4.49 -2.86
N THR A 149 -15.99 4.93 -2.94
CA THR A 149 -17.16 4.16 -2.49
C THR A 149 -17.29 2.87 -3.31
N GLY A 150 -16.36 2.64 -4.24
CA GLY A 150 -16.16 1.47 -5.08
C GLY A 150 -15.64 0.21 -4.38
N MET A 151 -15.76 0.03 -3.06
CA MET A 151 -15.81 -1.36 -2.55
C MET A 151 -17.01 -2.10 -3.18
N LEU A 152 -18.10 -1.38 -3.48
CA LEU A 152 -19.29 -1.92 -4.16
C LEU A 152 -19.08 -2.12 -5.67
N GLU A 153 -18.20 -1.34 -6.32
CA GLU A 153 -17.89 -1.51 -7.76
C GLU A 153 -16.82 -2.59 -8.01
N LEU A 154 -15.96 -2.89 -7.03
CA LEU A 154 -14.98 -3.97 -7.16
C LEU A 154 -15.61 -5.37 -7.18
N VAL A 155 -16.77 -5.55 -6.54
CA VAL A 155 -17.39 -6.88 -6.37
C VAL A 155 -17.80 -7.46 -7.73
N ASP A 156 -18.25 -6.61 -8.66
CA ASP A 156 -18.73 -7.04 -9.98
C ASP A 156 -17.58 -7.60 -10.85
N GLY A 157 -16.34 -7.17 -10.61
CA GLY A 157 -15.13 -7.65 -11.29
C GLY A 157 -14.47 -8.89 -10.70
N MET A 158 -14.89 -9.35 -9.51
CA MET A 158 -14.26 -10.50 -8.85
C MET A 158 -14.56 -11.81 -9.57
N SER A 159 -13.61 -12.74 -9.66
CA SER A 159 -13.89 -14.09 -10.17
C SER A 159 -14.82 -14.85 -9.22
N GLU A 160 -15.55 -15.85 -9.72
CA GLU A 160 -16.50 -16.62 -8.88
C GLU A 160 -15.80 -17.29 -7.67
N GLY A 161 -14.57 -17.76 -7.85
CA GLY A 161 -13.79 -18.33 -6.74
C GLY A 161 -13.50 -17.31 -5.63
N VAL A 162 -13.21 -16.06 -5.99
CA VAL A 162 -12.96 -14.99 -5.01
C VAL A 162 -14.26 -14.60 -4.28
N LEU A 163 -15.38 -14.52 -5.00
CA LEU A 163 -16.69 -14.25 -4.39
C LEU A 163 -17.08 -15.32 -3.37
N ARG A 164 -16.91 -16.61 -3.71
CA ARG A 164 -17.19 -17.73 -2.81
C ARG A 164 -16.30 -17.68 -1.57
N LEU A 165 -15.00 -17.48 -1.76
CA LEU A 165 -14.06 -17.38 -0.64
C LEU A 165 -14.46 -16.25 0.32
N ARG A 166 -14.83 -15.08 -0.23
CA ARG A 166 -15.21 -13.91 0.57
C ARG A 166 -16.53 -14.11 1.31
N CYS A 167 -17.52 -14.73 0.67
CA CYS A 167 -18.78 -15.10 1.33
C CYS A 167 -18.54 -16.10 2.48
N GLN A 168 -17.66 -17.07 2.27
CA GLN A 168 -17.31 -18.06 3.30
C GLN A 168 -16.62 -17.41 4.51
N GLU A 169 -15.72 -16.45 4.30
CA GLU A 169 -15.07 -15.69 5.38
C GLU A 169 -16.09 -14.88 6.23
N LEU A 170 -17.19 -14.45 5.62
CA LEU A 170 -18.28 -13.73 6.28
C LEU A 170 -19.35 -14.66 6.87
N GLY A 171 -19.19 -15.99 6.75
CA GLY A 171 -20.16 -16.98 7.23
C GLY A 171 -21.44 -17.07 6.40
N LEU A 172 -21.41 -16.63 5.14
CA LEU A 172 -22.53 -16.70 4.21
C LEU A 172 -22.57 -18.06 3.49
N PRO A 173 -23.76 -18.59 3.15
CA PRO A 173 -23.89 -19.85 2.43
C PRO A 173 -23.33 -19.72 1.00
N VAL A 174 -22.51 -20.69 0.59
CA VAL A 174 -21.82 -20.68 -0.72
C VAL A 174 -22.14 -21.89 -1.58
N ASP A 175 -22.59 -23.00 -0.99
CA ASP A 175 -22.88 -24.22 -1.73
C ASP A 175 -24.20 -24.11 -2.50
N GLY A 176 -24.14 -24.30 -3.82
CA GLY A 176 -25.30 -24.21 -4.71
C GLY A 176 -25.79 -22.78 -5.00
N VAL A 177 -25.20 -21.76 -4.38
CA VAL A 177 -25.59 -20.35 -4.56
C VAL A 177 -25.05 -19.82 -5.89
N ARG A 178 -25.90 -19.13 -6.65
CA ARG A 178 -25.52 -18.52 -7.94
C ARG A 178 -24.67 -17.27 -7.71
N ARG A 179 -23.78 -16.97 -8.65
CA ARG A 179 -22.92 -15.77 -8.60
C ARG A 179 -23.68 -14.47 -8.28
N ALA A 180 -24.85 -14.25 -8.87
CA ALA A 180 -25.66 -13.06 -8.63
C ALA A 180 -26.11 -12.95 -7.16
N GLU A 181 -26.52 -14.06 -6.56
CA GLU A 181 -26.95 -14.12 -5.16
C GLU A 181 -25.76 -13.88 -4.21
N LEU A 182 -24.57 -14.39 -4.55
CA LEU A 182 -23.33 -14.08 -3.81
C LEU A 182 -22.98 -12.58 -3.85
N LEU A 183 -23.16 -11.94 -5.00
CA LEU A 183 -22.95 -10.49 -5.14
C LEU A 183 -23.96 -9.71 -4.29
N ASP A 184 -25.22 -10.10 -4.28
CA ASP A 184 -26.25 -9.45 -3.48
C ASP A 184 -25.95 -9.58 -1.98
N HIS A 185 -25.52 -10.75 -1.52
CA HIS A 185 -25.11 -10.94 -0.12
C HIS A 185 -23.94 -10.02 0.27
N LEU A 186 -22.92 -9.89 -0.60
CA LEU A 186 -21.77 -9.02 -0.36
C LEU A 186 -22.11 -7.54 -0.45
N LYS A 187 -23.09 -7.15 -1.27
CA LYS A 187 -23.58 -5.76 -1.36
C LYS A 187 -24.46 -5.38 -0.16
N ALA A 188 -25.07 -6.38 0.50
CA ALA A 188 -25.96 -6.19 1.65
C ALA A 188 -25.27 -6.29 3.02
N SER A 189 -24.00 -6.74 3.06
CA SER A 189 -23.20 -6.86 4.29
C SER A 189 -22.28 -5.65 4.51
#